data_AF-A0A3R9ZL39-F1
#
_entry.id   AF-A0A3R9ZL39-F1
#
_cell.length_a   1.000
_cell.length_b   1.000
_cell.length_c   1.000
_cell.angle_alpha   90.00
_cell.angle_beta   90.00
_cell.angle_gamma   90.00
#
_symmetry.space_group_name_H-M   'P 1'
#
loop_
_entity.id
_entity.type
_entity.pdbx_description
1 polymer ?
#
loop_
_entity_poly.entity_id
_entity_poly.type
_entity_poly.pdbx_seq_one_letter_code
_entity_poly.pdbx_strand_id
1 'polypeptide(L)' 'MELLHRFKPHTLAVATLFIMCSSSWAANPNQQTEDEWKFTLKNAYINRDFDNDALKDTGSWSQAASLFYKSKMHDTPL' A
#
# COMPACT_ATOMS: atom_id res chain seq x y z
N MET A 1 39.92 14.40 -7.62
CA MET A 1 39.09 14.09 -8.80
C MET A 1 38.92 12.58 -8.78
N GLU A 2 37.82 11.93 -8.43
CA GLU A 2 36.39 12.23 -8.34
C GLU A 2 35.82 11.18 -7.35
N LEU A 3 35.17 11.59 -6.25
CA LEU A 3 34.63 10.62 -5.28
C LEU A 3 33.27 11.04 -4.69
N LEU A 4 32.46 11.77 -5.47
CA LEU A 4 31.07 12.06 -5.11
C LEU A 4 30.17 11.74 -6.30
N HIS A 5 30.09 10.45 -6.60
CA HIS A 5 29.21 9.92 -7.64
C HIS A 5 27.75 9.97 -7.14
N ARG A 6 27.03 11.01 -7.57
CA ARG A 6 25.55 11.11 -7.62
C ARG A 6 24.78 10.74 -6.34
N PHE A 7 24.68 11.69 -5.42
CA PHE A 7 23.63 11.65 -4.40
C PHE A 7 22.27 11.97 -5.06
N LYS A 8 21.41 10.96 -5.26
CA LYS A 8 20.03 11.15 -5.75
C LYS A 8 19.09 11.26 -4.54
N PRO A 9 18.59 12.47 -4.19
CA PRO A 9 17.79 12.67 -2.98
C PRO A 9 16.45 11.92 -3.00
N HIS A 10 15.96 11.53 -4.18
CA HIS A 10 14.73 10.75 -4.35
C HIS A 10 14.80 9.38 -3.68
N THR A 11 15.97 8.74 -3.66
CA THR A 11 16.15 7.42 -3.04
C THR A 11 16.11 7.50 -1.52
N LEU A 12 16.57 8.62 -0.95
CA LEU A 12 16.56 8.87 0.49
C LEU A 12 15.13 9.16 1.00
N ALA A 13 14.32 9.88 0.21
CA ALA A 13 12.95 10.23 0.56
C ALA A 13 12.00 9.02 0.60
N VAL A 14 12.26 7.98 -0.21
CA VAL A 14 11.48 6.73 -0.16
C VAL A 14 11.81 5.91 1.08
N ALA A 15 13.08 5.90 1.50
CA ALA A 15 13.51 5.14 2.68
C ALA A 15 12.92 5.68 3.99
N THR A 16 12.73 7.00 4.11
CA THR A 16 12.09 7.61 5.30
C THR A 16 10.60 7.33 5.39
N LEU A 17 9.90 7.10 4.27
CA LEU A 17 8.46 6.81 4.26
C LEU A 17 8.15 5.41 4.82
N PHE A 18 9.04 4.43 4.64
CA PHE A 18 8.84 3.06 5.13
C PHE A 18 9.09 2.89 6.64
N ILE A 19 9.88 3.78 7.26
CA ILE A 19 10.25 3.68 8.69
C ILE A 19 9.10 4.14 9.61
N MET A 20 8.12 4.91 9.12
CA MET A 20 7.01 5.40 9.96
C MET A 20 5.83 4.43 10.10
N CYS A 21 5.86 3.25 9.49
CA CYS A 21 4.70 2.33 9.47
C CYS A 21 4.72 1.21 10.53
N SER A 22 5.72 1.15 11.42
CA SER A 22 5.89 0.05 12.38
C SER A 22 5.56 0.45 13.82
N SER A 23 4.36 0.98 14.06
CA SER A 23 3.76 1.04 15.40
C SER A 23 2.56 0.08 15.45
N SER A 24 2.84 -1.20 15.70
CA SER A 24 1.81 -2.22 15.93
C SER A 24 1.24 -2.05 17.33
N TRP A 25 0.24 -1.19 17.49
CA TRP A 25 -0.56 -1.13 18.72
C TRP A 25 -1.70 -2.13 18.56
N ALA A 26 -1.76 -3.14 19.43
CA ALA A 26 -2.88 -4.05 19.51
C ALA A 26 -4.06 -3.31 20.17
N ALA A 27 -4.80 -2.54 19.38
CA ALA A 27 -6.02 -1.88 19.81
C ALA A 27 -7.19 -2.88 19.84
N ASN A 28 -7.99 -2.83 20.90
CA ASN A 28 -9.25 -3.56 21.03
C ASN A 28 -10.18 -3.15 19.86
N PRO A 29 -10.64 -4.07 18.99
CA PRO A 29 -11.36 -3.73 17.76
C PRO A 29 -12.69 -3.00 17.99
N ASN A 30 -13.20 -2.98 19.22
CA ASN A 30 -14.46 -2.31 19.58
C ASN A 30 -14.30 -0.84 20.00
N GLN A 31 -13.08 -0.30 20.08
CA GLN A 31 -12.84 1.10 20.41
C GLN A 31 -11.83 1.67 19.42
N GLN A 32 -12.31 2.08 18.26
CA GLN A 32 -11.49 2.87 17.33
C GLN A 32 -11.33 4.28 17.90
N THR A 33 -10.33 4.44 18.78
CA THR A 33 -10.01 5.69 19.48
C THR A 33 -9.25 6.69 18.63
N GLU A 34 -8.62 6.24 17.54
CA GLU A 34 -7.74 7.04 16.69
C GLU A 34 -8.09 6.94 15.21
N ASP A 35 -7.65 7.94 14.45
CA ASP A 35 -7.75 7.97 13.00
C ASP A 35 -6.76 6.97 12.38
N GLU A 36 -7.22 6.13 11.45
CA GLU A 36 -6.38 5.16 10.76
C GLU A 36 -6.29 5.50 9.27
N TRP A 37 -5.07 5.47 8.74
CA TRP A 37 -4.79 5.62 7.31
C TRP A 37 -4.07 4.37 6.80
N LYS A 38 -4.51 3.82 5.67
CA LYS A 38 -3.88 2.69 5.01
C LYS A 38 -3.66 2.99 3.54
N PHE A 39 -2.41 3.07 3.14
CA PHE A 39 -2.01 3.21 1.74
C PHE A 39 -1.49 1.87 1.21
N THR A 40 -1.98 1.45 0.03
CA THR A 40 -1.58 0.20 -0.60
C THR A 40 -1.21 0.43 -2.06
N LEU A 41 -0.08 -0.14 -2.46
CA LEU A 41 0.32 -0.26 -3.86
C LEU A 41 0.25 -1.74 -4.24
N LYS A 42 -0.36 -2.04 -5.38
CA LYS A 42 -0.46 -3.40 -5.89
C LYS A 42 -0.11 -3.45 -7.36
N ASN A 43 0.98 -4.14 -7.68
CA ASN A 43 1.22 -4.65 -9.03
C ASN A 43 0.62 -6.06 -9.10
N ALA A 44 -0.26 -6.32 -10.06
CA ALA A 44 -0.93 -7.61 -10.19
C ALA A 44 -0.83 -8.11 -11.64
N TYR A 45 -0.21 -9.27 -11.80
CA TYR A 45 -0.25 -10.06 -13.01
C TYR A 45 -1.22 -11.23 -12.80
N ILE A 46 -2.21 -11.34 -13.68
CA ILE A 46 -3.21 -12.39 -13.66
C ILE A 46 -3.22 -13.01 -15.05
N ASN A 47 -3.01 -14.32 -15.11
CA ASN A 47 -3.11 -15.08 -16.34
C ASN A 47 -3.97 -16.33 -16.09
N ARG A 48 -4.87 -16.61 -17.02
CA ARG A 48 -5.65 -17.83 -17.09
C ARG A 48 -5.36 -18.45 -18.45
N ASP A 49 -4.69 -19.57 -18.37
CA ASP A 49 -4.27 -20.42 -19.48
C ASP A 49 -5.21 -21.64 -19.52
N PHE A 50 -5.80 -21.93 -20.67
CA PHE A 50 -6.68 -23.08 -20.86
C PHE A 50 -5.97 -24.21 -21.60
N ASP A 51 -6.01 -25.43 -21.06
CA ASP A 51 -5.42 -26.62 -21.70
C ASP A 51 -5.98 -26.94 -23.10
N ASN A 52 -7.14 -26.37 -23.47
CA ASN A 52 -7.78 -26.58 -24.76
C ASN A 52 -7.51 -25.40 -25.68
N ASP A 53 -6.72 -25.64 -26.73
CA ASP A 53 -6.33 -24.66 -27.77
C ASP A 53 -7.51 -23.96 -28.47
N ALA A 54 -8.72 -24.51 -28.40
CA ALA A 54 -9.92 -23.89 -28.96
C ALA A 54 -10.45 -22.73 -28.10
N LEU A 55 -10.02 -22.61 -26.85
CA LEU A 55 -10.39 -21.54 -25.93
C LEU A 55 -9.27 -20.50 -25.87
N LYS A 56 -9.65 -19.23 -25.86
CA LYS A 56 -8.66 -18.14 -25.75
C LYS A 56 -8.28 -17.93 -24.30
N ASP A 57 -6.99 -17.83 -24.06
CA ASP A 57 -6.44 -17.40 -22.79
C ASP A 57 -6.87 -15.98 -22.45
N THR A 58 -6.92 -15.70 -21.15
CA THR A 58 -7.31 -14.39 -20.65
C THR A 58 -6.36 -13.95 -19.55
N GLY A 59 -6.06 -12.67 -19.48
CA GLY A 59 -5.16 -12.15 -18.48
C GLY A 59 -5.14 -10.63 -18.45
N SER A 60 -4.50 -10.11 -17.42
CA SER A 60 -4.27 -8.69 -17.27
C SER A 60 -2.99 -8.46 -16.48
N TRP A 61 -2.29 -7.39 -16.83
CA TRP A 61 -1.25 -6.83 -16.00
C TRP A 61 -1.65 -5.41 -15.62
N SER A 62 -1.65 -5.12 -14.33
CA SER A 62 -2.12 -3.83 -13.83
C SER A 62 -1.31 -3.35 -12.62
N GLN A 63 -1.29 -2.03 -12.46
CA GLN A 63 -0.75 -1.35 -11.30
C GLN A 63 -1.86 -0.51 -10.66
N ALA A 64 -2.04 -0.65 -9.36
CA ALA A 64 -3.01 0.10 -8.59
C ALA A 64 -2.36 0.77 -7.37
N ALA A 65 -2.95 1.89 -6.99
CA ALA A 65 -2.70 2.57 -5.72
C ALA A 65 -4.06 2.79 -5.04
N SER A 66 -4.13 2.59 -3.73
CA SER A 66 -5.35 2.78 -2.96
C SER A 66 -5.04 3.40 -1.61
N LEU A 67 -5.87 4.34 -1.17
CA LEU A 67 -5.78 4.98 0.13
C LEU A 67 -7.12 4.78 0.85
N PHE A 68 -7.06 4.25 2.06
CA PHE A 68 -8.22 4.02 2.92
C PHE A 68 -8.05 4.87 4.17
N TYR A 69 -9.11 5.56 4.56
CA TYR A 69 -9.19 6.35 5.78
C TYR A 69 -10.33 5.84 6.65
N LYS A 70 -10.06 5.66 7.94
CA LYS A 70 -11.08 5.40 8.96
C LYS A 70 -10.94 6.48 10.03
N SER A 71 -11.97 7.31 10.16
CA SER A 71 -12.03 8.32 11.23
C SER A 71 -12.38 7.68 12.56
N LYS A 72 -11.86 8.21 13.67
CA LYS A 72 -12.29 7.83 15.02
C LYS A 72 -13.74 8.23 15.29
N MET A 73 -14.44 7.39 16.03
CA MET A 73 -15.80 7.71 16.48
C MET A 73 -15.73 8.89 17.45
N HIS A 74 -16.45 9.97 17.14
CA HIS A 74 -16.60 11.11 18.06
C HIS A 74 -17.86 10.91 18.89
N ASP A 75 -17.74 11.07 20.20
CA ASP A 75 -18.89 11.06 21.09
C ASP A 75 -19.87 12.16 20.68
N THR A 76 -21.13 11.81 20.54
CA THR A 76 -22.21 12.77 20.30
C THR A 76 -22.82 13.14 21.65
N PRO A 77 -22.85 14.42 22.03
CA PRO A 77 -23.53 14.82 23.26
C PRO A 77 -25.04 14.58 23.12
N LEU A 78 -25.64 13.95 24.14
CA LEU A 78 -27.09 13.75 24.29
C LEU A 78 -27.78 15.02 24.77
#